data_AF-A0A3P7QDY5-F1
#
_entry.id   AF-A0A3P7QDY5-F1
#
_cell.length_a   1.000
_cell.length_b   1.000
_cell.length_c   1.000
_cell.angle_alpha   90.00
_cell.angle_beta   90.00
_cell.angle_gamma   90.00
#
_symmetry.space_group_name_H-M   'P 1'
#
loop_
_entity.id
_entity.type
_entity.pdbx_description
1 polymer ?
#
loop_
_entity_poly.entity_id
_entity_poly.type
_entity_poly.pdbx_seq_one_letter_code
_entity_poly.pdbx_strand_id
1 'polypeptide(L)'
;MGLPLGPLLAEIFMGKLSKFQLSGQIHKVKHYGHYVDDIFAIAANETDVDVLLNAVNEARTSIKFTLEVEKEGSLPFLDALLSRKPEPLLQLYSACDSLMHLLRAHE
;
A
#
# COMPACT_ATOMS: atom_id res chain seq x y z
N MET A 1 -1.27 23.53 -8.38
CA MET A 1 -1.31 23.74 -6.91
C MET A 1 -2.77 23.63 -6.50
N GLY A 2 -3.14 22.49 -5.91
CA GLY A 2 -4.54 22.13 -5.63
C GLY A 2 -5.17 22.95 -4.51
N LEU A 3 -6.47 22.73 -4.29
CA LEU A 3 -7.19 23.30 -3.15
C LEU A 3 -6.51 22.89 -1.84
N PRO A 4 -6.39 23.79 -0.85
CA PRO A 4 -5.76 23.50 0.44
C PRO A 4 -6.46 22.35 1.20
N LEU A 5 -7.69 22.03 0.83
CA LEU A 5 -8.48 20.92 1.39
C LEU A 5 -8.23 19.57 0.69
N GLY A 6 -7.57 19.55 -0.47
CA GLY A 6 -7.35 18.33 -1.25
C GLY A 6 -6.66 17.21 -0.45
N PRO A 7 -5.50 17.48 0.20
CA PRO A 7 -4.81 16.48 1.01
C PRO A 7 -5.66 15.95 2.18
N LEU A 8 -6.41 16.83 2.85
CA LEU A 8 -7.28 16.43 3.96
C LEU A 8 -8.44 15.53 3.48
N LEU A 9 -9.04 15.86 2.33
CA LEU A 9 -10.09 15.04 1.71
C LEU A 9 -9.56 13.68 1.26
N ALA A 10 -8.36 13.63 0.69
CA ALA A 10 -7.69 12.38 0.31
C ALA A 10 -7.44 11.51 1.56
N GLU A 11 -6.93 12.09 2.64
CA GLU A 11 -6.70 11.40 3.90
C GLU A 11 -7.99 10.82 4.50
N ILE A 12 -9.07 11.61 4.57
CA ILE A 12 -10.37 11.17 5.07
C ILE A 12 -10.94 10.05 4.18
N PHE A 13 -10.80 10.17 2.87
CA PHE A 13 -11.28 9.18 1.92
C PHE A 13 -10.55 7.85 2.10
N MET A 14 -9.23 7.86 2.10
CA MET A 14 -8.41 6.65 2.28
C MET A 14 -8.61 6.02 3.66
N GLY A 15 -8.76 6.83 4.70
CA GLY A 15 -9.11 6.35 6.04
C GLY A 15 -10.49 5.66 6.09
N LYS A 16 -11.48 6.14 5.33
CA LYS A 16 -12.78 5.47 5.21
C LYS A 16 -12.70 4.18 4.39
N LEU A 17 -12.01 4.23 3.25
CA LEU A 17 -11.81 3.10 2.35
C LEU A 17 -11.17 1.92 3.10
N SER A 18 -10.04 2.20 3.77
CA SER A 18 -9.33 1.21 4.59
C SER A 18 -10.20 0.64 5.70
N LYS A 19 -10.89 1.48 6.46
CA LYS A 19 -11.69 1.05 7.62
C LYS A 19 -12.95 0.24 7.24
N PHE A 20 -13.65 0.64 6.17
CA PHE A 20 -14.97 0.09 5.89
C PHE A 20 -15.00 -0.93 4.75
N GLN A 21 -14.13 -0.79 3.74
CA GLN A 21 -14.17 -1.66 2.55
C GLN A 21 -13.01 -2.65 2.52
N LEU A 22 -11.84 -2.27 3.04
CA LEU A 22 -10.62 -3.08 2.96
C LEU A 22 -10.24 -3.74 4.29
N SER A 23 -11.02 -3.56 5.36
CA SER A 23 -10.63 -4.02 6.69
C SER A 23 -10.30 -5.50 6.70
N GLY A 24 -11.11 -6.35 6.06
CA GLY A 24 -10.86 -7.80 5.99
C GLY A 24 -9.53 -8.17 5.32
N GLN A 25 -9.10 -7.42 4.31
CA GLN A 25 -7.84 -7.65 3.60
C GLN A 25 -6.65 -7.06 4.37
N ILE A 26 -6.84 -5.89 4.98
CA ILE A 26 -5.81 -5.20 5.78
C ILE A 26 -5.40 -6.05 7.00
N HIS A 27 -6.33 -6.76 7.63
CA HIS A 27 -6.00 -7.65 8.76
C HIS A 27 -5.14 -8.86 8.35
N LYS A 28 -5.06 -9.18 7.05
CA LYS A 28 -4.27 -10.31 6.54
C LYS A 28 -2.83 -9.90 6.19
N VAL A 29 -2.57 -8.60 6.01
CA VAL A 29 -1.22 -8.09 5.77
C VAL A 29 -0.56 -7.72 7.10
N LYS A 30 0.76 -7.81 7.17
CA LYS A 30 1.53 -7.47 8.38
C LYS A 30 1.55 -5.96 8.62
N HIS A 31 1.76 -5.19 7.54
CA HIS A 31 1.73 -3.74 7.58
C HIS A 31 0.90 -3.19 6.42
N TYR A 32 0.21 -2.09 6.68
CA TYR A 32 -0.59 -1.34 5.73
C TYR A 32 -0.41 0.15 5.99
N GLY A 33 -0.22 0.92 4.93
CA GLY A 33 -0.17 2.36 4.95
C GLY A 33 -0.57 2.91 3.59
N HIS A 34 -0.80 4.21 3.51
CA HIS A 34 -1.01 4.88 2.25
C HIS A 34 -0.32 6.25 2.24
N TYR A 35 0.04 6.72 1.05
CA TYR A 35 0.48 8.09 0.81
C TYR A 35 -0.40 8.70 -0.27
N VAL A 36 -1.25 9.64 0.12
CA VAL A 36 -2.28 10.21 -0.75
C VAL A 36 -3.14 9.10 -1.37
N ASP A 37 -2.87 8.68 -2.59
CA ASP A 37 -3.58 7.65 -3.34
C ASP A 37 -2.80 6.34 -3.50
N ASP A 38 -1.50 6.30 -3.19
CA ASP A 38 -0.70 5.07 -3.21
C ASP A 38 -0.87 4.26 -1.92
N ILE A 39 -1.06 2.95 -2.03
CA ILE A 39 -1.20 2.04 -0.90
C ILE A 39 0.04 1.17 -0.78
N PHE A 40 0.69 1.20 0.38
CA PHE A 40 1.81 0.36 0.72
C PHE A 40 1.38 -0.77 1.66
N ALA A 41 1.77 -2.01 1.36
CA ALA A 41 1.49 -3.17 2.20
C ALA A 41 2.70 -4.10 2.32
N ILE A 42 2.86 -4.72 3.48
CA ILE A 42 3.79 -5.84 3.68
C ILE A 42 2.97 -7.06 4.00
N ALA A 43 3.07 -8.08 3.16
CA ALA A 43 2.28 -9.30 3.27
C ALA A 43 3.22 -10.49 3.40
N ALA A 44 2.76 -11.58 4.03
CA ALA A 44 3.51 -12.83 4.01
C ALA A 44 3.44 -13.45 2.60
N ASN A 45 4.41 -14.29 2.21
CA ASN A 45 4.46 -14.90 0.88
C ASN A 45 3.17 -15.68 0.52
N GLU A 46 2.51 -16.26 1.51
CA GLU A 46 1.25 -16.99 1.38
C GLU A 46 0.00 -16.11 1.30
N THR A 47 0.15 -14.80 1.53
CA THR A 47 -0.97 -13.86 1.49
C THR A 47 -1.32 -13.53 0.04
N ASP A 48 -2.57 -13.77 -0.33
CA ASP A 48 -3.10 -13.38 -1.63
C ASP A 48 -3.33 -11.85 -1.68
N VAL A 49 -2.34 -11.13 -2.18
CA VAL A 49 -2.37 -9.66 -2.34
C VAL A 49 -3.25 -9.24 -3.51
N ASP A 50 -3.51 -10.11 -4.48
CA ASP A 50 -4.45 -9.82 -5.57
C ASP A 50 -5.87 -9.62 -5.05
N VAL A 51 -6.24 -10.26 -3.93
CA VAL A 51 -7.52 -9.98 -3.25
C VAL A 51 -7.59 -8.54 -2.74
N LEU A 52 -6.49 -7.99 -2.22
CA LEU A 52 -6.42 -6.58 -1.82
C LEU A 52 -6.50 -5.66 -3.04
N LEU A 53 -5.76 -5.97 -4.11
CA LEU A 53 -5.80 -5.24 -5.37
C LEU A 53 -7.20 -5.17 -5.97
N ASN A 54 -7.89 -6.30 -6.03
CA ASN A 54 -9.25 -6.39 -6.56
C ASN A 54 -10.23 -5.60 -5.68
N ALA A 55 -10.15 -5.74 -4.35
CA ALA A 55 -11.01 -5.00 -3.44
C ALA A 55 -10.85 -3.47 -3.57
N VAL A 56 -9.61 -2.99 -3.75
CA VAL A 56 -9.34 -1.56 -3.96
C VAL A 56 -9.91 -1.09 -5.31
N ASN A 57 -9.70 -1.87 -6.37
CA ASN A 57 -10.22 -1.57 -7.71
C ASN A 57 -11.77 -1.57 -7.76
N GLU A 58 -12.42 -2.50 -7.06
CA GLU A 58 -13.88 -2.55 -6.93
C GLU A 58 -14.42 -1.37 -6.13
N ALA A 59 -13.72 -0.98 -5.06
CA ALA A 59 -14.11 0.16 -4.25
C ALA A 59 -13.94 1.50 -4.96
N ARG A 60 -12.98 1.59 -5.90
CA ARG A 60 -12.65 2.82 -6.62
C ARG A 60 -12.68 2.59 -8.13
N THR A 61 -13.87 2.37 -8.68
CA THR A 61 -14.06 2.06 -10.11
C THR A 61 -13.56 3.13 -11.08
N SER A 62 -13.39 4.38 -10.62
CA SER A 62 -12.89 5.49 -11.43
C SER A 62 -11.37 5.57 -11.53
N ILE A 63 -10.61 4.80 -10.72
CA ILE A 63 -9.14 4.81 -10.71
C ILE A 63 -8.65 3.37 -10.71
N LYS A 64 -7.73 3.03 -11.62
CA LYS A 64 -7.19 1.68 -11.68
C LYS A 64 -5.94 1.59 -10.83
N PHE A 65 -5.93 0.65 -9.90
CA PHE A 65 -4.75 0.29 -9.13
C PHE A 65 -3.99 -0.82 -9.84
N THR A 66 -2.66 -0.71 -9.78
CA THR A 66 -1.72 -1.74 -10.23
C THR A 66 -0.85 -2.17 -9.07
N LEU A 67 -0.43 -3.43 -9.07
CA LEU A 67 0.41 -4.01 -8.02
C LEU A 67 1.87 -4.07 -8.47
N GLU A 68 2.74 -3.41 -7.72
CA GLU A 68 4.18 -3.58 -7.75
C GLU A 68 4.61 -4.44 -6.58
N VAL A 69 5.46 -5.42 -6.86
CA VAL A 69 6.08 -6.28 -5.85
C VAL A 69 7.56 -5.99 -5.83
N GLU A 70 8.16 -6.00 -4.66
CA GLU A 70 9.60 -5.82 -4.53
C GLU A 70 10.41 -6.79 -5.40
N LYS A 71 11.59 -6.33 -5.82
CA LYS A 71 12.56 -7.12 -6.58
C LYS A 71 13.90 -7.00 -5.91
N GLU A 72 14.58 -8.12 -5.71
CA GLU A 72 15.90 -8.16 -5.06
C GLU A 72 15.91 -7.44 -3.68
N GLY A 73 14.82 -7.59 -2.93
CA GLY A 73 14.65 -6.98 -1.60
C GLY A 73 14.48 -5.46 -1.61
N SER A 74 14.20 -4.86 -2.78
CA SER A 74 13.99 -3.42 -2.93
C SER A 74 12.70 -3.09 -3.67
N LEU A 75 12.06 -1.98 -3.30
CA LEU A 75 10.82 -1.48 -3.89
C LEU A 75 10.87 0.05 -4.02
N PRO A 76 10.82 0.60 -5.24
CA PRO A 76 10.70 2.04 -5.44
C PRO A 76 9.37 2.55 -4.87
N PHE A 77 9.41 3.61 -4.06
CA PHE A 77 8.24 4.25 -3.48
C PHE A 77 8.44 5.77 -3.43
N LEU A 78 7.62 6.50 -4.18
CA LEU A 78 7.77 7.95 -4.39
C LEU A 78 9.22 8.28 -4.85
N ASP A 79 9.88 9.21 -4.17
CA ASP A 79 11.28 9.60 -4.41
C ASP A 79 12.29 8.79 -3.57
N ALA A 80 11.86 7.66 -2.99
CA ALA A 80 12.68 6.79 -2.15
C ALA A 80 12.74 5.35 -2.68
N LEU A 81 13.83 4.65 -2.37
CA LEU A 81 13.95 3.21 -2.58
C LEU A 81 13.85 2.51 -1.24
N LEU A 82 12.77 1.76 -1.02
CA LEU A 82 12.62 0.93 0.16
C LEU A 82 13.49 -0.31 -0.02
N SER A 83 14.31 -0.65 0.97
CA SER A 83 15.18 -1.84 0.93
C SER A 83 15.08 -2.62 2.23
N ARG A 84 15.10 -3.95 2.13
CA ARG A 84 15.24 -4.83 3.30
C ARG A 84 16.62 -4.70 3.89
N LYS A 85 16.70 -4.26 5.15
CA LYS A 85 17.93 -4.29 5.92
C LYS A 85 17.65 -4.73 7.36
N PRO A 86 18.66 -5.27 8.04
CA PRO A 86 18.54 -5.74 9.41
C PRO A 86 18.62 -4.65 10.50
N GLU A 87 18.85 -3.36 10.17
CA GLU A 87 19.27 -2.33 11.14
C GLU A 87 18.54 -0.98 11.00
N PRO A 88 17.96 -0.40 12.07
CA PRO A 88 16.81 0.50 11.98
C PRO A 88 17.22 1.98 11.97
N LEU A 89 17.17 2.64 10.82
CA LEU A 89 17.15 4.12 10.79
C LEU A 89 16.03 4.73 9.93
N LEU A 90 15.36 3.93 9.10
CA LEU A 90 14.11 4.23 8.39
C LEU A 90 13.62 2.92 7.74
N GLN A 91 13.09 1.97 8.53
CA GLN A 91 12.88 0.60 8.05
C GLN A 91 11.60 -0.04 8.58
N LEU A 92 10.85 -0.64 7.66
CA LEU A 92 9.82 -1.61 7.99
C LEU A 92 10.47 -2.98 8.19
N TYR A 93 10.22 -3.60 9.34
CA TYR A 93 10.61 -4.97 9.62
C TYR A 93 9.82 -5.92 8.70
N SER A 94 10.39 -6.29 7.55
CA SER A 94 9.98 -7.52 6.89
C SER A 94 10.73 -8.66 7.55
N ALA A 95 10.04 -9.46 8.36
CA ALA A 95 10.52 -10.79 8.73
C ALA A 95 10.90 -11.58 7.45
N CYS A 96 11.83 -12.54 7.58
CA CYS A 96 12.51 -13.26 6.49
C CYS A 96 11.59 -13.76 5.34
N ASP A 97 10.29 -13.96 5.59
CA ASP A 97 9.33 -14.60 4.68
C ASP A 97 8.17 -13.70 4.22
N SER A 98 8.31 -12.38 4.30
CA SER A 98 7.30 -11.42 3.78
C SER A 98 7.76 -10.78 2.48
N LEU A 99 6.87 -10.09 1.76
CA LEU A 99 7.13 -9.28 0.56
C LEU A 99 6.57 -7.87 0.76
N MET A 100 7.30 -6.85 0.27
CA MET A 100 6.78 -5.50 0.15
C MET A 100 5.97 -5.40 -1.14
N HIS A 101 4.78 -4.84 -1.02
CA HIS A 101 3.81 -4.64 -2.09
C HIS A 101 3.39 -3.18 -2.12
N LEU A 102 3.32 -2.60 -3.31
CA LEU A 102 2.86 -1.24 -3.53
C LEU A 102 1.72 -1.29 -4.56
N LEU A 103 0.54 -0.85 -4.15
CA LEU A 103 -0.57 -0.62 -5.06
C LEU A 103 -0.54 0.85 -5.48
N ARG A 104 -0.13 1.11 -6.72
CA ARG A 104 -0.18 2.47 -7.28
C ARG A 104 -1.50 2.75 -7.93
N ALA A 105 -2.05 3.91 -7.62
CA ALA A 105 -3.15 4.47 -8.39
C ALA A 105 -2.65 4.90 -9.78
N HIS A 106 -3.42 4.55 -10.81
CA HIS A 106 -3.23 5.02 -12.18
C HIS A 106 -4.55 5.62 -12.64
N GLU A 107 -4.52 6.92 -12.92
CA GLU A 107 -5.62 7.65 -13.56
C GLU A 107 -5.70 7.35 -15.06
#